data_AF-A0A839P0F4-F1
#
_entry.id   AF-A0A839P0F4-F1
#
_cell.length_a   1.000
_cell.length_b   1.000
_cell.length_c   1.000
_cell.angle_alpha   90.00
_cell.angle_beta   90.00
_cell.angle_gamma   90.00
#
_symmetry.space_group_name_H-M   'P 1'
#
loop_
_entity.id
_entity.type
_entity.pdbx_description
1 polymer ?
#
loop_
_entity_poly.entity_id
_entity_poly.type
_entity_poly.pdbx_seq_one_letter_code
_entity_poly.pdbx_strand_id
1 'polypeptide(L)'
;MDQVELQEQLLKEISKPEFIYTVIAIYIIRIVIWLFLANTMRKTLLLVSEENQCIKPNQVFGIAIPLFNIYWNFEVARRLRDSLINEFFDRKIAVDESPTFKKGSLYGWIYLATNIPLPPFISVVAIIFHFVTMINYWVDIKNYKRILEQHNTFRDQEELENKHED
;
A
#
# COMPACT_ATOMS: atom_id res chain seq x y z
N MET A 1 -4.59 -10.76 44.08
CA MET A 1 -4.04 -9.59 43.40
C MET A 1 -5.21 -8.69 43.08
N ASP A 2 -5.28 -7.55 43.74
CA ASP A 2 -6.35 -6.58 43.51
C ASP A 2 -6.17 -5.91 42.14
N GLN A 3 -7.26 -5.37 41.57
CA GLN A 3 -7.21 -4.69 40.26
C GLN A 3 -6.20 -3.55 40.24
N VAL A 4 -6.07 -2.83 41.36
CA VAL A 4 -5.11 -1.73 41.52
C VAL A 4 -3.66 -2.24 41.43
N GLU A 5 -3.37 -3.35 42.11
CA GLU A 5 -2.04 -3.97 42.13
C GLU A 5 -1.63 -4.49 40.75
N LEU A 6 -2.59 -5.05 39.98
CA LEU A 6 -2.37 -5.46 38.59
C LEU A 6 -2.07 -4.24 37.68
N GLN A 7 -2.78 -3.12 37.86
CA GLN A 7 -2.55 -1.89 37.09
C GLN A 7 -1.17 -1.31 37.40
N GLU A 8 -0.76 -1.26 38.66
CA GLU A 8 0.56 -0.78 39.06
C GLU A 8 1.69 -1.65 38.49
N GLN A 9 1.52 -2.98 38.53
CA GLN A 9 2.48 -3.90 37.93
C GLN A 9 2.58 -3.72 36.41
N LEU A 10 1.45 -3.56 35.72
CA LEU A 10 1.41 -3.28 34.27
C LEU A 10 2.09 -1.95 33.92
N LEU A 11 1.79 -0.88 34.66
CA LEU A 11 2.39 0.43 34.44
C LEU A 11 3.91 0.39 34.64
N LYS A 12 4.38 -0.33 35.67
CA LYS A 12 5.80 -0.55 35.92
C LYS A 12 6.47 -1.32 34.80
N GLU A 13 5.81 -2.32 34.23
CA GLU A 13 6.32 -3.09 33.10
C GLU A 13 6.41 -2.25 31.81
N ILE A 14 5.33 -1.52 31.48
CA ILE A 14 5.25 -0.65 30.29
C ILE A 14 6.27 0.49 30.35
N SER A 15 6.57 0.99 31.56
CA SER A 15 7.54 2.07 31.77
C SER A 15 9.00 1.62 31.66
N LYS A 16 9.27 0.31 31.55
CA LYS A 16 10.64 -0.18 31.37
C LYS A 16 11.21 0.33 30.03
N PRO A 17 12.46 0.81 30.00
CA PRO A 17 13.07 1.32 28.78
C PRO A 17 13.12 0.26 27.67
N GLU A 18 13.36 -1.02 28.03
CA GLU A 18 13.39 -2.13 27.07
C GLU A 18 12.06 -2.33 26.34
N PHE A 19 10.94 -2.20 27.05
CA PHE A 19 9.61 -2.27 26.45
C PHE A 19 9.39 -1.11 25.48
N ILE A 20 9.73 0.11 25.90
CA ILE A 20 9.61 1.32 25.06
C ILE A 20 10.46 1.18 23.78
N TYR A 21 11.71 0.76 23.89
CA TYR A 21 12.57 0.56 22.72
C TYR A 21 12.02 -0.50 21.77
N THR A 22 11.44 -1.58 22.30
CA THR A 22 10.81 -2.63 21.50
C THR A 22 9.63 -2.09 20.71
N VAL A 23 8.73 -1.33 21.36
CA VAL A 23 7.56 -0.71 20.69
C VAL A 23 8.00 0.26 19.60
N ILE A 24 9.01 1.10 19.89
CA ILE A 24 9.58 2.04 18.92
C ILE A 24 10.19 1.29 17.73
N ALA A 25 10.95 0.22 17.96
CA ALA A 25 11.55 -0.58 16.89
C ALA A 25 10.48 -1.21 15.99
N ILE A 26 9.43 -1.81 16.56
CA ILE A 26 8.30 -2.35 15.80
C ILE A 26 7.62 -1.27 14.97
N TYR A 27 7.42 -0.09 15.55
CA TYR A 27 6.80 1.03 14.86
C TYR A 27 7.66 1.53 13.68
N ILE A 28 8.98 1.67 13.85
CA ILE A 28 9.90 2.03 12.78
C ILE A 28 9.85 1.00 11.64
N ILE A 29 9.90 -0.30 11.96
CA ILE A 29 9.80 -1.38 10.97
C ILE A 29 8.51 -1.25 10.16
N ARG A 30 7.37 -0.97 10.82
CA ARG A 30 6.09 -0.74 10.12
C ARG A 30 6.14 0.43 9.14
N ILE A 31 6.70 1.56 9.56
CA ILE A 31 6.86 2.73 8.69
C ILE A 31 7.72 2.39 7.47
N VAL A 32 8.83 1.68 7.68
CA VAL A 32 9.71 1.24 6.59
C VAL A 32 8.95 0.38 5.58
N ILE A 33 8.15 -0.57 6.03
CA ILE A 33 7.32 -1.41 5.14
C ILE A 33 6.35 -0.56 4.32
N TRP A 34 5.67 0.42 4.94
CA TRP A 34 4.77 1.34 4.21
C TRP A 34 5.51 2.20 3.20
N LEU A 35 6.73 2.64 3.50
CA LEU A 35 7.57 3.38 2.53
C LEU A 35 7.92 2.52 1.31
N PHE A 36 8.20 1.22 1.49
CA PHE A 36 8.43 0.32 0.35
C PHE A 36 7.17 0.09 -0.50
N LEU A 37 6.01 -0.04 0.14
CA LEU A 37 4.72 -0.12 -0.55
C LEU A 37 4.46 1.17 -1.36
N ALA A 38 4.60 2.34 -0.71
CA ALA A 38 4.45 3.65 -1.34
C ALA A 38 5.42 3.83 -2.51
N ASN A 39 6.67 3.42 -2.36
CA ASN A 39 7.65 3.48 -3.45
C ASN A 39 7.26 2.60 -4.64
N THR A 40 6.62 1.45 -4.39
CA THR A 40 6.12 0.60 -5.47
C THR A 40 4.99 1.28 -6.22
N MET A 41 4.01 1.86 -5.51
CA MET A 41 2.93 2.65 -6.11
C MET A 41 3.47 3.84 -6.90
N ARG A 42 4.45 4.57 -6.35
CA ARG A 42 5.13 5.68 -7.03
C ARG A 42 5.76 5.21 -8.33
N LYS A 43 6.51 4.11 -8.31
CA LYS A 43 7.14 3.55 -9.52
C LYS A 43 6.10 3.13 -10.56
N THR A 44 4.96 2.59 -10.14
CA THR A 44 3.85 2.28 -11.05
C THR A 44 3.29 3.55 -11.69
N LEU A 45 3.03 4.59 -10.89
CA LEU A 45 2.49 5.87 -11.40
C LEU A 45 3.47 6.59 -12.33
N LEU A 46 4.77 6.44 -12.13
CA LEU A 46 5.78 7.00 -13.05
C LEU A 46 5.77 6.34 -14.44
N LEU A 47 5.15 5.17 -14.59
CA LEU A 47 4.94 4.53 -15.89
C LEU A 47 3.64 4.98 -16.56
N VAL A 48 2.79 5.71 -15.84
CA VAL A 48 1.52 6.27 -16.31
C VAL A 48 1.77 7.69 -16.81
N SER A 49 1.21 8.04 -17.96
CA SER A 49 1.30 9.40 -18.51
C SER A 49 0.75 10.44 -17.52
N GLU A 50 1.30 11.66 -17.51
CA GLU A 50 0.92 12.69 -16.53
C GLU A 50 -0.56 13.08 -16.62
N GLU A 51 -1.12 13.07 -17.83
CA GLU A 51 -2.54 13.33 -18.10
C GLU A 51 -3.48 12.28 -17.51
N ASN A 52 -3.03 11.03 -17.42
CA ASN A 52 -3.80 9.93 -16.84
C ASN A 52 -3.61 9.81 -15.32
N GLN A 53 -2.65 10.50 -14.73
CA GLN A 53 -2.40 10.44 -13.29
C GLN A 53 -3.50 11.15 -12.49
N CYS A 54 -4.35 10.35 -11.83
CA CYS A 54 -5.35 10.82 -10.89
C CYS A 54 -4.77 11.16 -9.50
N ILE A 55 -3.51 10.81 -9.24
CA ILE A 55 -2.72 11.16 -8.05
C ILE A 55 -1.26 11.35 -8.46
N LYS A 56 -0.60 12.38 -7.91
CA LYS A 56 0.82 12.60 -8.22
C LYS A 56 1.67 11.48 -7.59
N PRO A 57 2.75 11.02 -8.25
CA PRO A 57 3.55 9.89 -7.77
C PRO A 57 4.11 10.07 -6.35
N ASN A 58 4.40 11.30 -5.92
CA ASN A 58 4.92 11.56 -4.58
C ASN A 58 3.82 11.67 -3.50
N GLN A 59 2.55 11.87 -3.89
CA GLN A 59 1.44 11.97 -2.93
C GLN A 59 1.11 10.62 -2.28
N VAL A 60 1.51 9.49 -2.88
CA VAL A 60 1.28 8.15 -2.31
C VAL A 60 2.01 7.92 -0.98
N PHE A 61 3.08 8.67 -0.69
CA PHE A 61 3.82 8.55 0.57
C PHE A 61 3.00 8.94 1.81
N GLY A 62 1.84 9.59 1.64
CA GLY A 62 0.90 9.83 2.73
C GLY A 62 0.48 8.55 3.46
N ILE A 63 0.55 7.37 2.83
CA ILE A 63 0.25 6.09 3.50
C ILE A 63 1.27 5.74 4.59
N ALA A 64 2.46 6.37 4.60
CA ALA A 64 3.44 6.14 5.66
C ALA A 64 3.12 6.92 6.95
N ILE A 65 2.13 7.82 6.93
CA ILE A 65 1.76 8.65 8.09
C ILE A 65 0.57 8.00 8.80
N PRO A 66 0.71 7.35 9.98
CA PRO A 66 -0.29 6.39 10.48
C PRO A 66 -1.71 6.93 10.65
N LEU A 67 -1.90 8.09 11.28
CA LEU A 67 -3.26 8.64 11.47
C LEU A 67 -3.87 9.08 10.13
N PHE A 68 -3.06 9.63 9.23
CA PHE A 68 -3.50 10.02 7.90
C PHE A 68 -3.78 8.79 7.00
N ASN A 69 -3.03 7.70 7.23
CA ASN A 69 -3.09 6.46 6.48
C ASN A 69 -4.49 5.80 6.55
N ILE A 70 -5.25 6.05 7.62
CA ILE A 70 -6.61 5.51 7.79
C ILE A 70 -7.50 5.94 6.63
N TYR A 71 -7.48 7.24 6.30
CA TYR A 71 -8.22 7.79 5.16
C TYR A 71 -7.44 7.61 3.85
N TRP A 72 -6.14 7.88 3.88
CA TRP A 72 -5.32 7.98 2.67
C TRP A 72 -5.16 6.65 1.93
N ASN A 73 -5.21 5.51 2.63
CA ASN A 73 -5.21 4.20 1.97
C ASN A 73 -6.33 4.06 0.94
N PHE A 74 -7.56 4.45 1.31
CA PHE A 74 -8.71 4.36 0.42
C PHE A 74 -8.57 5.28 -0.78
N GLU A 75 -8.11 6.51 -0.54
CA GLU A 75 -7.95 7.50 -1.60
C GLU A 75 -6.83 7.12 -2.58
N VAL A 76 -5.70 6.61 -2.08
CA VAL A 76 -4.63 6.08 -2.93
C VAL A 76 -5.11 4.87 -3.72
N ALA A 77 -5.83 3.92 -3.11
CA ALA A 77 -6.36 2.76 -3.82
C ALA A 77 -7.32 3.15 -4.95
N ARG A 78 -8.20 4.13 -4.69
CA ARG A 78 -9.15 4.65 -5.68
C ARG A 78 -8.43 5.39 -6.81
N ARG A 79 -7.55 6.34 -6.49
CA ARG A 79 -6.85 7.14 -7.51
C ARG A 79 -5.85 6.32 -8.31
N LEU A 80 -5.17 5.35 -7.69
CA LEU A 80 -4.27 4.45 -8.41
C LEU A 80 -5.05 3.57 -9.40
N ARG A 81 -6.22 3.05 -9.02
CA ARG A 81 -7.14 2.39 -9.94
C ARG A 81 -7.47 3.30 -11.12
N ASP A 82 -7.95 4.52 -10.85
CA ASP A 82 -8.38 5.45 -11.89
C ASP A 82 -7.24 5.79 -12.85
N SER A 83 -6.02 6.03 -12.33
CA SER A 83 -4.83 6.23 -13.17
C SER A 83 -4.52 5.05 -14.07
N LEU A 84 -4.63 3.83 -13.55
CA LEU A 84 -4.38 2.61 -14.31
C LEU A 84 -5.46 2.38 -15.38
N ILE A 85 -6.73 2.60 -15.07
CA ILE A 85 -7.83 2.47 -16.04
C ILE A 85 -7.60 3.42 -17.22
N ASN A 86 -7.32 4.70 -16.96
CA ASN A 86 -7.10 5.69 -18.00
C ASN A 86 -5.90 5.29 -18.89
N GLU A 87 -4.79 4.89 -18.26
CA GLU A 87 -3.61 4.47 -19.01
C GLU A 87 -3.83 3.21 -19.84
N PHE A 88 -4.52 2.21 -19.30
CA PHE A 88 -4.81 0.98 -20.02
C PHE A 88 -5.82 1.21 -21.14
N PHE A 89 -6.76 2.13 -20.96
CA PHE A 89 -7.69 2.55 -22.00
C PHE A 89 -6.93 3.21 -23.17
N ASP A 90 -6.06 4.17 -22.89
CA ASP A 90 -5.29 4.89 -23.91
C ASP A 90 -4.34 3.96 -24.67
N ARG A 91 -3.71 3.03 -23.95
CA ARG A 91 -2.83 2.00 -24.54
C ARG A 91 -3.58 0.84 -25.19
N LYS A 92 -4.92 0.81 -25.11
CA LYS A 92 -5.77 -0.28 -25.60
C LYS A 92 -5.39 -1.65 -25.03
N ILE A 93 -4.93 -1.69 -23.78
CA ILE A 93 -4.58 -2.92 -23.07
C ILE A 93 -5.81 -3.46 -22.35
N ALA A 94 -6.23 -4.67 -22.69
CA ALA A 94 -7.33 -5.34 -22.01
C ALA A 94 -6.93 -5.74 -20.58
N VAL A 95 -7.60 -5.16 -19.58
CA VAL A 95 -7.39 -5.43 -18.14
C VAL A 95 -8.74 -5.55 -17.41
N ASP A 96 -8.70 -5.98 -16.15
CA ASP A 96 -9.86 -5.93 -15.23
C ASP A 96 -10.44 -4.50 -15.21
N GLU A 97 -11.76 -4.40 -15.15
CA GLU A 97 -12.52 -3.14 -15.02
C GLU A 97 -12.12 -2.32 -13.78
N SER A 98 -11.53 -2.95 -12.76
CA SER A 98 -11.19 -2.31 -11.49
C SER A 98 -9.79 -2.67 -10.97
N PRO A 99 -8.72 -2.35 -11.73
CA PRO A 99 -7.36 -2.79 -11.42
C PRO A 99 -6.96 -2.33 -10.02
N THR A 100 -6.42 -3.25 -9.21
CA THR A 100 -5.95 -3.02 -7.83
C THR A 100 -6.99 -2.63 -6.78
N PHE A 101 -8.21 -2.24 -7.17
CA PHE A 101 -9.17 -1.61 -6.27
C PHE A 101 -9.77 -2.56 -5.24
N LYS A 102 -10.17 -3.77 -5.65
CA LYS A 102 -10.77 -4.76 -4.74
C LYS A 102 -9.81 -5.09 -3.58
N LYS A 103 -8.53 -5.34 -3.91
CA LYS A 103 -7.49 -5.66 -2.93
C LYS A 103 -7.09 -4.44 -2.10
N GLY A 104 -6.96 -3.26 -2.73
CA GLY A 104 -6.63 -2.01 -2.02
C GLY A 104 -7.73 -1.57 -1.05
N SER A 105 -9.00 -1.70 -1.44
CA SER A 105 -10.15 -1.41 -0.58
C SER A 105 -10.23 -2.37 0.60
N LEU A 106 -10.06 -3.68 0.36
CA LEU A 106 -10.00 -4.68 1.42
C LEU A 106 -8.86 -4.39 2.41
N TYR A 107 -7.67 -4.04 1.91
CA TYR A 107 -6.54 -3.63 2.75
C TYR A 107 -6.89 -2.41 3.61
N GLY A 108 -7.51 -1.38 3.03
CA GLY A 108 -7.96 -0.19 3.76
C GLY A 108 -8.95 -0.51 4.88
N TRP A 109 -9.95 -1.36 4.62
CA TRP A 109 -10.93 -1.77 5.63
C TRP A 109 -10.30 -2.55 6.79
N ILE A 110 -9.42 -3.49 6.48
CA ILE A 110 -8.71 -4.25 7.52
C ILE A 110 -7.76 -3.34 8.30
N TYR A 111 -7.07 -2.41 7.64
CA TYR A 111 -6.24 -1.42 8.32
C TYR A 111 -7.06 -0.57 9.29
N LEU A 112 -8.20 -0.04 8.86
CA LEU A 112 -9.12 0.70 9.74
C LEU A 112 -9.52 -0.14 10.96
N ALA A 113 -9.90 -1.40 10.76
CA ALA A 113 -10.29 -2.30 11.86
C ALA A 113 -9.16 -2.52 12.88
N THR A 114 -7.90 -2.60 12.43
CA THR A 114 -6.74 -2.76 13.33
C THR A 114 -6.41 -1.51 14.16
N ASN A 115 -6.94 -0.34 13.81
CA ASN A 115 -6.75 0.90 14.56
C ASN A 115 -7.84 1.16 15.61
N ILE A 116 -8.88 0.32 15.66
CA ILE A 116 -9.96 0.39 16.66
C ILE A 116 -9.58 -0.53 17.82
N PRO A 117 -9.82 -0.13 19.10
CA PRO A 117 -9.57 -0.99 20.25
C PRO A 117 -10.54 -2.19 20.24
N LEU A 118 -10.06 -3.33 19.73
CA LEU A 118 -10.80 -4.59 19.67
C LEU A 118 -10.34 -5.55 20.80
N PRO A 119 -11.19 -6.51 21.22
CA PRO A 119 -10.78 -7.57 22.13
C PRO A 119 -9.50 -8.28 21.67
N PRO A 120 -8.59 -8.66 22.59
CA PRO A 120 -7.25 -9.15 22.22
C PRO A 120 -7.23 -10.29 21.20
N PHE A 121 -8.14 -11.25 21.31
CA PHE A 121 -8.26 -12.38 20.37
C PHE A 121 -8.58 -11.90 18.94
N ILE A 122 -9.50 -10.94 18.79
CA ILE A 122 -9.87 -10.36 17.50
C ILE A 122 -8.71 -9.54 16.94
N SER A 123 -8.02 -8.78 17.80
CA SER A 123 -6.87 -7.97 17.42
C SER A 123 -5.73 -8.81 16.82
N VAL A 124 -5.42 -9.97 17.38
CA VAL A 124 -4.40 -10.88 16.84
C VAL A 124 -4.78 -11.36 15.43
N VAL A 125 -6.01 -11.82 15.25
CA VAL A 125 -6.51 -12.27 13.94
C VAL A 125 -6.50 -11.13 12.92
N ALA A 126 -6.93 -9.93 13.33
CA ALA A 126 -6.96 -8.74 12.49
C ALA A 126 -5.55 -8.33 12.03
N ILE A 127 -4.54 -8.42 12.90
CA ILE A 127 -3.14 -8.14 12.55
C ILE A 127 -2.64 -9.11 11.48
N ILE A 128 -2.93 -10.41 11.62
CA ILE A 128 -2.54 -11.41 10.61
C ILE A 128 -3.22 -11.10 9.27
N PHE A 129 -4.53 -10.85 9.28
CA PHE A 129 -5.28 -10.46 8.09
C PHE A 129 -4.75 -9.18 7.45
N HIS A 130 -4.34 -8.20 8.25
CA HIS A 130 -3.74 -6.95 7.77
C HIS A 130 -2.47 -7.22 6.95
N PHE A 131 -1.57 -8.07 7.44
CA PHE A 131 -0.37 -8.42 6.67
C PHE A 131 -0.69 -9.20 5.40
N VAL A 132 -1.61 -10.16 5.45
CA VAL A 132 -2.01 -10.94 4.27
C VAL A 132 -2.62 -10.05 3.20
N THR A 133 -3.55 -9.17 3.57
CA THR A 133 -4.21 -8.25 2.61
C THR A 133 -3.22 -7.22 2.04
N MET A 134 -2.30 -6.70 2.87
CA MET A 134 -1.24 -5.80 2.42
C MET A 134 -0.32 -6.46 1.38
N ILE A 135 0.14 -7.68 1.64
CA ILE A 135 0.99 -8.42 0.70
C ILE A 135 0.25 -8.68 -0.61
N ASN A 136 -1.01 -9.12 -0.54
CA ASN A 136 -1.84 -9.35 -1.73
C ASN A 136 -2.02 -8.08 -2.57
N TYR A 137 -2.30 -6.95 -1.91
CA TYR A 137 -2.43 -5.66 -2.60
C TYR A 137 -1.10 -5.23 -3.24
N TRP A 138 0.01 -5.41 -2.53
CA TRP A 138 1.34 -5.07 -3.05
C TRP A 138 1.72 -5.92 -4.27
N VAL A 139 1.49 -7.23 -4.21
CA VAL A 139 1.74 -8.13 -5.36
C VAL A 139 0.88 -7.71 -6.56
N ASP A 140 -0.37 -7.31 -6.32
CA ASP A 140 -1.27 -6.86 -7.39
C ASP A 140 -0.75 -5.61 -8.11
N ILE A 141 -0.30 -4.61 -7.35
CA ILE A 141 0.32 -3.40 -7.92
C ILE A 141 1.56 -3.76 -8.74
N LYS A 142 2.39 -4.70 -8.26
CA LYS A 142 3.58 -5.17 -9.00
C LYS A 142 3.20 -5.86 -10.31
N ASN A 143 2.10 -6.60 -10.35
CA ASN A 143 1.62 -7.24 -11.57
C ASN A 143 1.23 -6.21 -12.62
N TYR A 144 0.43 -5.20 -12.27
CA TYR A 144 0.05 -4.14 -13.22
C TYR A 144 1.24 -3.28 -13.64
N LYS A 145 2.17 -3.01 -12.73
CA LYS A 145 3.45 -2.37 -13.06
C LYS A 145 4.20 -3.16 -14.13
N ARG A 146 4.30 -4.48 -13.97
CA ARG A 146 4.98 -5.36 -14.95
C ARG A 146 4.30 -5.31 -16.31
N ILE A 147 2.96 -5.26 -16.37
CA ILE A 147 2.20 -5.13 -17.62
C ILE A 147 2.58 -3.83 -18.34
N LEU A 148 2.63 -2.70 -17.62
CA LEU A 148 3.04 -1.41 -18.17
C LEU A 148 4.49 -1.43 -18.68
N GLU A 149 5.41 -2.01 -17.92
CA GLU A 149 6.82 -2.14 -18.32
C GLU A 149 6.98 -2.99 -19.57
N GLN A 150 6.27 -4.12 -19.66
CA GLN A 150 6.30 -4.99 -20.84
C GLN A 150 5.78 -4.28 -22.07
N HIS A 151 4.65 -3.57 -21.95
CA HIS A 151 4.10 -2.80 -23.06
C HIS A 151 5.06 -1.72 -23.58
N ASN A 152 5.74 -1.00 -22.68
CA ASN A 152 6.73 0.00 -23.08
C ASN A 152 7.88 -0.66 -23.86
N THR A 153 8.41 -1.77 -23.36
CA THR A 153 9.49 -2.50 -24.05
C THR A 153 9.08 -2.94 -25.45
N PHE A 154 7.87 -3.47 -25.64
CA PHE A 154 7.39 -3.88 -26.97
C PHE A 154 7.28 -2.71 -27.94
N ARG A 155 6.72 -1.59 -27.48
CA ARG A 155 6.60 -0.37 -28.31
C ARG A 155 7.97 0.20 -28.69
N ASP A 156 8.90 0.24 -27.73
CA ASP A 156 10.26 0.75 -27.98
C ASP A 156 11.02 -0.15 -28.98
N GLN A 157 10.76 -1.46 -28.99
CA GLN A 157 11.30 -2.38 -29.99
C GLN A 157 10.73 -2.13 -31.40
N GLU A 158 9.41 -1.97 -31.51
CA GLU A 158 8.74 -1.66 -32.78
C GLU A 158 9.23 -0.32 -33.38
N GLU A 159 9.43 0.70 -32.55
CA GLU A 159 9.99 1.99 -32.99
C GLU A 159 11.44 1.88 -33.50
N LEU A 160 12.24 0.94 -32.96
CA LEU A 160 13.60 0.70 -33.43
C LEU A 160 13.62 -0.06 -34.75
N GLU A 161 12.78 -1.07 -34.90
CA GLU A 161 12.65 -1.84 -36.15
C GLU A 161 12.24 -0.93 -37.32
N ASN A 162 11.22 -0.09 -37.13
CA ASN A 162 10.77 0.85 -38.17
C ASN A 162 11.86 1.85 -38.59
N LYS A 163 12.73 2.31 -37.66
CA LYS A 163 13.86 3.21 -38.00
C LYS A 163 14.98 2.55 -38.78
N HIS A 164 15.06 1.21 -38.78
CA HIS A 164 16.06 0.47 -39.53
C HIS A 164 15.60 0.07 -40.94
N GLU A 165 14.30 0.19 -41.23
CA GLU A 165 13.72 -0.04 -42.55
C GLU A 165 13.71 1.20 -43.47
N ASP A 166 13.84 2.40 -42.89
CA ASP A 166 13.96 3.70 -43.59
C ASP A 166 15.42 4.08 -43.93
#